data_AF-A0A2E8JZ08-F1
#
_entry.id   AF-A0A2E8JZ08-F1
#
_cell.length_a   1.000
_cell.length_b   1.000
_cell.length_c   1.000
_cell.angle_alpha   90.00
_cell.angle_beta   90.00
_cell.angle_gamma   90.00
#
_symmetry.space_group_name_H-M   'P 1'
#
loop_
_entity.id
_entity.type
_entity.pdbx_description
1 polymer ?
#
loop_
_entity_poly.entity_id
_entity_poly.type
_entity_poly.pdbx_seq_one_letter_code
_entity_poly.pdbx_strand_id
1 'polypeptide(L)'
;MISLLAFLASVLVAASATAWLLRRAGLASNGIVAGLLVGVMLGPTVLGRIAPDWWENTVIGATEARSVLDHALSERQAYTMAAEAAGLTPEAEAEGLVDRDLRIEEAMLLVAEQTLGHARPWSIFTMIFAVAALWLGWSSVRPVRPRDAIPSQAMNTFALSCWVVLLPGFLTILLLRILGWSPMEPTTLLVAIAVSVSAWPPGGRDARELRRLGVRGLASSTALIATVLLIAPALAARVLGSSAWSVIALPLLVFGANGLPVPESILGRHRARRILVGIVLPTLAALCVLRSEVIIQTPWLATIGLIIIAGDGRAIAWMIGLKFSGLPSMPESNSDEAVTADSPPRTGVAWRTALLTTGAAGPQLAFTAAAAALGGLDPGMTFALAFGAAGIDLFGPSRRKLAAI
;
A
#
# COMPACT_ATOMS: atom_id res chain seq x y z
N MET A 1 -23.75 -14.32 -3.02
CA MET A 1 -23.56 -12.96 -2.43
C MET A 1 -23.63 -12.93 -0.90
N ILE A 2 -24.63 -13.54 -0.23
CA ILE A 2 -24.76 -13.51 1.24
C ILE A 2 -23.55 -14.18 1.93
N SER A 3 -23.04 -15.30 1.39
CA SER A 3 -21.84 -15.98 1.88
C SER A 3 -20.58 -15.10 1.84
N LEU A 4 -20.41 -14.33 0.76
CA LEU A 4 -19.26 -13.45 0.58
C LEU A 4 -19.27 -12.26 1.56
N LEU A 5 -20.42 -11.62 1.76
CA LEU A 5 -20.55 -10.52 2.72
C LEU A 5 -20.34 -11.00 4.16
N ALA A 6 -20.87 -12.17 4.50
CA ALA A 6 -20.63 -12.80 5.79
C ALA A 6 -19.14 -13.12 5.98
N PHE A 7 -18.45 -13.59 4.94
CA PHE A 7 -17.02 -13.83 5.00
C PHE A 7 -16.22 -12.53 5.17
N LEU A 8 -16.51 -11.48 4.41
CA LEU A 8 -15.88 -10.16 4.58
C LEU A 8 -16.10 -9.59 5.99
N ALA A 9 -17.31 -9.76 6.54
CA ALA A 9 -17.60 -9.40 7.93
C ALA A 9 -16.76 -10.23 8.92
N SER A 10 -16.59 -11.53 8.68
CA SER A 10 -15.73 -12.38 9.50
C SER A 10 -14.26 -11.95 9.47
N VAL A 11 -13.74 -11.56 8.29
CA VAL A 11 -12.38 -11.02 8.13
C VAL A 11 -12.22 -9.75 8.95
N LEU A 12 -13.19 -8.82 8.86
CA LEU A 12 -13.18 -7.58 9.62
C LEU A 12 -13.20 -7.83 11.13
N VAL A 13 -14.07 -8.73 11.61
CA VAL A 13 -14.18 -9.08 13.03
C VAL A 13 -12.90 -9.75 13.51
N ALA A 14 -12.38 -10.74 12.77
CA ALA A 14 -11.17 -11.46 13.12
C ALA A 14 -9.94 -10.54 13.15
N ALA A 15 -9.75 -9.68 12.15
CA ALA A 15 -8.65 -8.72 12.09
C ALA A 15 -8.72 -7.71 13.25
N SER A 16 -9.92 -7.18 13.53
CA SER A 16 -10.14 -6.22 14.61
C SER A 16 -9.93 -6.84 16.00
N ALA A 17 -10.44 -8.06 16.21
CA ALA A 17 -10.28 -8.82 17.45
C ALA A 17 -8.80 -9.17 17.69
N THR A 18 -8.10 -9.65 16.66
CA THR A 18 -6.67 -9.96 16.73
C THR A 18 -5.86 -8.70 17.03
N ALA A 19 -6.16 -7.57 16.39
CA ALA A 19 -5.50 -6.30 16.69
C ALA A 19 -5.74 -5.85 18.13
N TRP A 20 -6.94 -6.08 18.68
CA TRP A 20 -7.24 -5.80 20.08
C TRP A 20 -6.46 -6.72 21.03
N LEU A 21 -6.37 -8.02 20.74
CA LEU A 21 -5.60 -8.98 21.54
C LEU A 21 -4.10 -8.65 21.56
N LEU A 22 -3.50 -8.35 20.40
CA LEU A 22 -2.07 -7.99 20.32
C LEU A 22 -1.78 -6.70 21.10
N ARG A 23 -2.68 -5.71 21.06
CA ARG A 23 -2.55 -4.50 21.89
C ARG A 23 -2.63 -4.80 23.37
N ARG A 24 -3.51 -5.72 23.78
CA ARG A 24 -3.60 -6.16 25.18
C ARG A 24 -2.36 -6.91 25.64
N ALA A 25 -1.70 -7.63 24.73
CA ALA A 25 -0.41 -8.28 24.95
C ALA A 25 0.79 -7.32 24.96
N GLY A 26 0.57 -6.00 24.81
CA GLY A 26 1.63 -4.98 24.88
C GLY A 26 2.36 -4.72 23.57
N LEU A 27 1.92 -5.29 22.44
CA LEU A 27 2.50 -4.98 21.14
C LEU A 27 2.04 -3.60 20.66
N ALA A 28 2.99 -2.68 20.56
CA ALA A 28 2.77 -1.32 20.09
C ALA A 28 2.68 -1.24 18.55
N SER A 29 1.70 -1.94 17.96
CA SER A 29 1.42 -1.93 16.52
C SER A 29 0.12 -1.16 16.22
N ASN A 30 0.08 -0.48 15.07
CA ASN A 30 -1.14 0.12 14.50
C ASN A 30 -2.12 -0.93 13.95
N GLY A 31 -1.88 -2.22 14.21
CA GLY A 31 -2.78 -3.32 13.89
C GLY A 31 -2.58 -3.93 12.50
N ILE A 32 -1.61 -3.43 11.72
CA ILE A 32 -1.30 -3.95 10.38
C ILE A 32 -0.79 -5.40 10.48
N VAL A 33 0.09 -5.68 11.45
CA VAL A 33 0.61 -7.05 11.71
C VAL A 33 -0.53 -8.02 12.04
N ALA A 34 -1.53 -7.58 12.82
CA ALA A 34 -2.70 -8.39 13.13
C ALA A 34 -3.50 -8.74 11.87
N GLY A 35 -3.70 -7.74 11.00
CA GLY A 35 -4.36 -7.93 9.72
C GLY A 35 -3.62 -8.89 8.80
N LEU A 36 -2.30 -8.75 8.69
CA LEU A 36 -1.47 -9.71 7.94
C LEU A 36 -1.65 -11.13 8.44
N LEU A 37 -1.58 -11.34 9.76
CA LEU A 37 -1.75 -12.67 10.36
C LEU A 37 -3.11 -13.26 10.01
N VAL A 38 -4.18 -12.48 10.15
CA VAL A 38 -5.53 -12.92 9.79
C VAL A 38 -5.65 -13.17 8.28
N GLY A 39 -5.06 -12.33 7.44
CA GLY A 39 -5.04 -12.51 5.99
C GLY A 39 -4.33 -13.80 5.57
N VAL A 40 -3.22 -14.16 6.22
CA VAL A 40 -2.53 -15.43 5.96
C VAL A 40 -3.34 -16.63 6.45
N MET A 41 -3.96 -16.54 7.64
CA MET A 41 -4.78 -17.61 8.21
C MET A 41 -6.07 -17.86 7.41
N LEU A 42 -6.72 -16.81 6.90
CA LEU A 42 -7.95 -16.89 6.10
C LEU A 42 -7.68 -16.95 4.59
N GLY A 43 -6.42 -16.82 4.18
CA GLY A 43 -5.99 -16.87 2.79
C GLY A 43 -5.76 -18.30 2.27
N PRO A 44 -5.25 -18.43 1.05
CA PRO A 44 -5.04 -19.73 0.41
C PRO A 44 -4.03 -20.60 1.17
N THR A 45 -3.08 -19.96 1.87
CA THR A 45 -1.98 -20.65 2.56
C THR A 45 -2.46 -21.56 3.68
N VAL A 46 -3.55 -21.22 4.36
CA VAL A 46 -4.08 -21.98 5.50
C VAL A 46 -5.51 -22.42 5.23
N LEU A 47 -6.46 -21.49 5.15
CA LEU A 47 -7.87 -21.83 4.93
C LEU A 47 -8.10 -22.50 3.58
N GLY A 48 -7.43 -22.04 2.52
CA GLY A 48 -7.48 -22.70 1.20
C GLY A 48 -6.92 -24.11 1.18
N ARG A 49 -6.05 -24.49 2.13
CA ARG A 49 -5.58 -25.87 2.27
C ARG A 49 -6.48 -26.75 3.12
N ILE A 50 -7.13 -26.16 4.13
CA ILE A 50 -8.02 -26.89 5.04
C ILE A 50 -9.38 -27.15 4.38
N ALA A 51 -9.89 -26.19 3.62
CA ALA A 51 -11.20 -26.25 2.97
C ALA A 51 -11.13 -25.67 1.55
N PRO A 52 -10.46 -26.37 0.60
CA PRO A 52 -10.21 -25.86 -0.75
C PRO A 52 -11.49 -25.54 -1.51
N ASP A 53 -12.44 -26.47 -1.58
CA ASP A 53 -13.70 -26.27 -2.33
C ASP A 53 -14.49 -25.07 -1.80
N TRP A 54 -14.57 -24.92 -0.47
CA TRP A 54 -15.26 -23.79 0.13
C TRP A 54 -14.55 -22.46 -0.16
N TRP A 55 -13.22 -22.46 -0.09
CA TRP A 55 -12.39 -21.28 -0.31
C TRP A 55 -12.44 -20.83 -1.77
N GLU A 56 -12.31 -21.75 -2.72
CA GLU A 56 -12.43 -21.46 -4.15
C GLU A 56 -13.80 -20.87 -4.48
N ASN A 57 -14.87 -21.50 -4.02
CA ASN A 57 -16.24 -21.02 -4.24
C ASN A 57 -16.51 -19.64 -3.61
N THR A 58 -15.91 -19.35 -2.46
CA THR A 58 -16.20 -18.12 -1.69
C THR A 58 -15.28 -16.96 -2.07
N VAL A 59 -14.00 -17.22 -2.34
CA VAL A 59 -12.97 -16.18 -2.49
C VAL A 59 -12.54 -15.99 -3.93
N ILE A 60 -12.40 -17.07 -4.71
CA ILE A 60 -11.98 -16.98 -6.11
C ILE A 60 -13.19 -16.83 -7.04
N GLY A 61 -14.24 -17.62 -6.82
CA GLY A 61 -15.44 -17.67 -7.65
C GLY A 61 -15.20 -18.29 -9.02
N ALA A 62 -16.26 -18.30 -9.84
CA ALA A 62 -16.25 -18.85 -11.20
C ALA A 62 -15.80 -20.32 -11.27
N THR A 63 -15.99 -21.10 -10.21
CA THR A 63 -15.57 -22.51 -10.13
C THR A 63 -16.22 -23.36 -11.21
N GLU A 64 -17.52 -23.21 -11.42
CA GLU A 64 -18.26 -23.90 -12.48
C GLU A 64 -17.76 -23.48 -13.87
N ALA A 65 -17.58 -22.18 -14.12
CA ALA A 65 -17.03 -21.70 -15.39
C ALA A 65 -15.61 -22.21 -15.67
N ARG A 66 -14.76 -22.27 -14.64
CA ARG A 66 -13.39 -22.81 -14.77
C ARG A 66 -13.42 -24.30 -15.03
N SER A 67 -14.32 -25.04 -14.39
CA SER A 67 -14.50 -26.46 -14.68
C SER A 67 -14.94 -26.70 -16.13
N VAL A 68 -15.78 -25.82 -16.70
CA VAL A 68 -16.18 -25.87 -18.11
C VAL A 68 -14.99 -25.58 -19.03
N LEU A 69 -14.16 -24.58 -18.70
CA LEU A 69 -12.94 -24.28 -19.46
C LEU A 69 -11.93 -25.44 -19.39
N ASP A 70 -11.70 -26.01 -18.21
CA ASP A 70 -10.80 -27.15 -18.02
C ASP A 70 -11.30 -28.38 -18.78
N HIS A 71 -12.63 -28.62 -18.78
CA HIS A 71 -13.24 -29.67 -19.57
C HIS A 71 -13.04 -29.45 -21.08
N ALA A 72 -13.24 -28.23 -21.58
CA ALA A 72 -13.03 -27.89 -22.99
C ALA A 72 -11.55 -28.02 -23.41
N LEU A 73 -10.61 -27.61 -22.55
CA LEU A 73 -9.18 -27.79 -22.77
C LEU A 73 -8.79 -29.27 -22.78
N SER A 74 -9.34 -30.06 -21.84
CA SER A 74 -9.15 -31.51 -21.80
C SER A 74 -9.74 -32.19 -23.04
N GLU A 75 -10.90 -31.75 -23.53
CA GLU A 75 -11.53 -32.29 -24.74
C GLU A 75 -10.68 -32.01 -25.97
N ARG A 76 -10.14 -30.78 -26.09
CA ARG A 76 -9.19 -30.41 -27.16
C ARG A 76 -7.94 -31.27 -27.12
N GLN A 77 -7.33 -31.43 -25.94
CA GLN A 77 -6.14 -32.28 -25.78
C GLN A 77 -6.43 -33.74 -26.14
N ALA A 78 -7.54 -34.30 -25.66
CA ALA A 78 -7.96 -35.65 -25.99
C ALA A 78 -8.19 -35.83 -27.50
N TYR A 79 -8.78 -34.84 -28.17
CA TYR A 79 -8.97 -34.86 -29.62
C TYR A 79 -7.63 -34.83 -30.37
N THR A 80 -6.69 -33.96 -29.99
CA THR A 80 -5.37 -33.90 -30.64
C THR A 80 -4.62 -35.24 -30.52
N MET A 81 -4.66 -35.87 -29.35
CA MET A 81 -4.04 -37.19 -29.14
C MET A 81 -4.73 -38.29 -29.96
N ALA A 82 -6.07 -38.26 -30.05
CA ALA A 82 -6.82 -39.23 -30.83
C ALA A 82 -6.63 -39.05 -32.35
N ALA A 83 -6.55 -37.80 -32.82
CA ALA A 83 -6.30 -37.45 -34.21
C ALA A 83 -4.91 -37.91 -34.66
N GLU A 84 -3.90 -37.69 -33.82
CA GLU A 84 -2.53 -38.16 -34.05
C GLU A 84 -2.46 -39.69 -34.11
N ALA A 85 -3.10 -40.39 -33.15
CA ALA A 85 -3.14 -41.84 -33.12
C ALA A 85 -3.91 -42.46 -34.30
N ALA A 86 -4.93 -41.77 -34.81
CA ALA A 86 -5.71 -42.19 -35.97
C ALA A 86 -5.04 -41.83 -37.32
N GLY A 87 -3.94 -41.05 -37.30
CA GLY A 87 -3.25 -40.61 -38.51
C GLY A 87 -4.10 -39.71 -39.40
N LEU A 88 -4.94 -38.85 -38.81
CA LEU A 88 -5.76 -37.90 -39.56
C LEU A 88 -4.88 -36.95 -40.38
N THR A 89 -5.39 -36.52 -41.53
CA THR A 89 -4.74 -35.46 -42.30
C THR A 89 -4.85 -34.14 -41.52
N PRO A 90 -3.85 -33.24 -41.65
CA PRO A 90 -3.85 -31.97 -40.92
C PRO A 90 -5.07 -31.09 -41.23
N GLU A 91 -5.68 -31.25 -42.41
CA GLU A 91 -6.91 -30.55 -42.80
C GLU A 91 -8.13 -31.06 -42.03
N ALA A 92 -8.27 -32.38 -41.86
CA ALA A 92 -9.36 -33.00 -41.10
C ALA A 92 -9.20 -32.76 -39.58
N GLU A 93 -7.96 -32.71 -39.10
CA GLU A 93 -7.66 -32.31 -37.72
C GLU A 93 -8.08 -30.85 -37.47
N ALA A 94 -7.68 -29.93 -38.37
CA ALA A 94 -8.02 -28.51 -38.26
C ALA A 94 -9.54 -28.28 -38.25
N GLU A 95 -10.29 -28.95 -39.13
CA GLU A 95 -11.76 -28.82 -39.16
C GLU A 95 -12.41 -29.28 -37.85
N GLY A 96 -11.90 -30.35 -37.23
CA GLY A 96 -12.37 -30.82 -35.92
C GLY A 96 -11.92 -29.95 -34.74
N LEU A 97 -10.89 -29.12 -34.90
CA LEU A 97 -10.43 -28.19 -33.86
C LEU A 97 -11.23 -26.89 -33.84
N VAL A 98 -11.80 -26.44 -34.97
CA VAL A 98 -12.54 -25.17 -35.05
C VAL A 98 -13.67 -25.07 -34.00
N ASP A 99 -14.53 -26.08 -33.91
CA ASP A 99 -15.64 -26.07 -32.94
C ASP A 99 -15.14 -26.11 -31.48
N ARG A 100 -14.02 -26.80 -31.23
CA ARG A 100 -13.42 -26.92 -29.89
C ARG A 100 -12.74 -25.63 -29.45
N ASP A 101 -12.03 -24.97 -30.36
CA ASP A 101 -11.39 -23.69 -30.12
C ASP A 101 -12.45 -22.60 -29.85
N LEU A 102 -13.58 -22.62 -30.58
CA LEU A 102 -14.72 -21.74 -30.30
C LEU A 102 -15.30 -21.97 -28.89
N ARG A 103 -15.51 -23.23 -28.48
CA ARG A 103 -15.99 -23.54 -27.11
C ARG A 103 -15.00 -23.08 -26.03
N ILE A 104 -13.69 -23.19 -26.29
CA ILE A 104 -12.66 -22.67 -25.36
C ILE A 104 -12.75 -21.15 -25.28
N GLU A 105 -12.90 -20.44 -26.40
CA GLU A 105 -13.04 -18.99 -26.41
C GLU A 105 -14.29 -18.53 -25.64
N GLU A 106 -15.45 -19.18 -25.88
CA GLU A 106 -16.68 -18.93 -25.13
C GLU A 106 -16.52 -19.20 -23.63
N ALA A 107 -15.88 -20.32 -23.26
CA ALA A 107 -15.61 -20.66 -21.88
C ALA A 107 -14.63 -19.67 -21.22
N MET A 108 -13.61 -19.19 -21.95
CA MET A 108 -12.69 -18.16 -21.47
C MET A 108 -13.42 -16.84 -21.19
N LEU A 109 -14.31 -16.40 -22.08
CA LEU A 109 -15.12 -15.20 -21.89
C LEU A 109 -16.04 -15.33 -20.67
N LEU A 110 -16.68 -16.49 -20.51
CA LEU A 110 -17.56 -16.77 -19.38
C LEU A 110 -16.80 -16.80 -18.05
N VAL A 111 -15.61 -17.39 -18.01
CA VAL A 111 -14.71 -17.35 -16.85
C VAL A 111 -14.32 -15.91 -16.53
N ALA A 112 -13.96 -15.10 -17.53
CA ALA A 112 -13.58 -13.72 -17.33
C ALA A 112 -14.74 -12.89 -16.74
N GLU A 113 -15.95 -13.02 -17.29
CA GLU A 113 -17.14 -12.31 -16.82
C GLU A 113 -17.50 -12.71 -15.37
N GLN A 114 -17.54 -14.02 -15.07
CA GLN A 114 -17.87 -14.49 -13.74
C GLN A 114 -16.79 -14.15 -12.70
N THR A 115 -15.51 -14.19 -13.09
CA THR A 115 -14.40 -13.79 -12.21
C THR A 115 -14.48 -12.30 -11.88
N LEU A 116 -14.81 -11.45 -12.87
CA LEU A 116 -15.04 -10.02 -12.66
C LEU A 116 -16.25 -9.78 -11.74
N GLY A 117 -17.35 -10.50 -11.97
CA GLY A 117 -18.55 -10.43 -11.11
C GLY A 117 -18.25 -10.77 -9.66
N HIS A 118 -17.44 -11.81 -9.43
CA HIS A 118 -17.06 -12.25 -8.08
C HIS A 118 -16.00 -11.36 -7.41
N ALA A 119 -15.10 -10.76 -8.20
CA ALA A 119 -14.07 -9.85 -7.69
C ALA A 119 -14.60 -8.46 -7.31
N ARG A 120 -15.69 -7.98 -7.95
CA ARG A 120 -16.24 -6.62 -7.72
C ARG A 120 -16.51 -6.28 -6.25
N PRO A 121 -17.21 -7.10 -5.45
CA PRO A 121 -17.49 -6.77 -4.04
C PRO A 121 -16.20 -6.63 -3.21
N TRP A 122 -15.19 -7.46 -3.50
CA TRP A 122 -13.87 -7.37 -2.87
C TRP A 122 -13.17 -6.05 -3.21
N SER A 123 -13.14 -5.69 -4.49
CA SER A 123 -12.51 -4.45 -4.94
C SER A 123 -13.20 -3.22 -4.33
N ILE A 124 -14.54 -3.22 -4.29
CA ILE A 124 -15.32 -2.14 -3.67
C ILE A 124 -15.00 -2.04 -2.17
N PHE A 125 -15.05 -3.16 -1.44
CA PHE A 125 -14.79 -3.17 -0.01
C PHE A 125 -13.35 -2.72 0.30
N THR A 126 -12.37 -3.22 -0.44
CA THR A 126 -10.96 -2.82 -0.32
C THR A 126 -10.76 -1.34 -0.59
N MET A 127 -11.40 -0.79 -1.63
CA MET A 127 -11.37 0.65 -1.92
C MET A 127 -12.00 1.50 -0.83
N ILE A 128 -13.15 1.07 -0.29
CA ILE A 128 -13.82 1.77 0.83
C ILE A 128 -12.86 1.85 2.03
N PHE A 129 -12.19 0.74 2.38
CA PHE A 129 -11.24 0.73 3.49
C PHE A 129 -9.97 1.53 3.20
N ALA A 130 -9.47 1.54 1.95
CA ALA A 130 -8.34 2.37 1.54
C ALA A 130 -8.65 3.87 1.68
N VAL A 131 -9.82 4.30 1.20
CA VAL A 131 -10.29 5.69 1.34
C VAL A 131 -10.54 6.03 2.81
N ALA A 132 -11.18 5.14 3.57
CA ALA A 132 -11.41 5.32 5.00
C ALA A 132 -10.09 5.42 5.78
N ALA A 133 -9.07 4.66 5.40
CA ALA A 133 -7.75 4.72 6.02
C ALA A 133 -7.15 6.12 5.84
N LEU A 134 -7.11 6.63 4.60
CA LEU A 134 -6.59 7.97 4.32
C LEU A 134 -7.39 9.07 5.03
N TRP A 135 -8.72 8.99 4.99
CA TRP A 135 -9.62 9.95 5.60
C TRP A 135 -9.52 9.98 7.13
N LEU A 136 -9.59 8.81 7.78
CA LEU A 136 -9.44 8.69 9.24
C LEU A 136 -8.03 9.03 9.69
N GLY A 137 -7.04 8.73 8.85
CA GLY A 137 -5.66 9.15 8.98
C GLY A 137 -5.54 10.65 9.14
N TRP A 138 -6.01 11.38 8.14
CA TRP A 138 -6.02 12.84 8.13
C TRP A 138 -6.83 13.44 9.27
N SER A 139 -8.06 12.98 9.46
CA SER A 139 -8.94 13.51 10.50
C SER A 139 -8.46 13.22 11.92
N SER A 140 -7.53 12.28 12.12
CA SER A 140 -6.91 12.03 13.42
C SER A 140 -5.80 13.04 13.80
N VAL A 141 -5.30 13.81 12.83
CA VAL A 141 -4.20 14.75 13.03
C VAL A 141 -4.74 16.14 13.38
N ARG A 142 -4.04 16.86 14.27
CA ARG A 142 -4.41 18.24 14.61
C ARG A 142 -4.02 19.16 13.46
N PRO A 143 -4.94 20.00 12.93
CA PRO A 143 -4.59 20.97 11.89
C PRO A 143 -3.43 21.86 12.35
N VAL A 144 -2.49 22.13 11.45
CA VAL A 144 -1.40 23.07 11.69
C VAL A 144 -2.00 24.47 11.59
N ARG A 145 -1.96 25.24 12.68
CA ARG A 145 -2.40 26.64 12.63
C ARG A 145 -1.37 27.45 11.86
N PRO A 146 -1.78 28.40 10.99
CA PRO A 146 -0.85 29.22 10.19
C PRO A 146 0.20 29.95 11.02
N ARG A 147 -0.10 30.28 12.29
CA ARG A 147 0.83 30.91 13.24
C ARG A 147 2.00 30.03 13.71
N ASP A 148 1.89 28.70 13.59
CA ASP A 148 2.92 27.75 14.01
C ASP A 148 3.83 27.32 12.82
N ALA A 149 3.61 27.87 11.62
CA ALA A 149 4.40 27.57 10.44
C ALA A 149 5.65 28.45 10.41
N ILE A 150 6.83 27.83 10.53
CA ILE A 150 8.08 28.52 10.20
C ILE A 150 7.97 28.96 8.72
N PRO A 151 8.32 30.21 8.37
CA PRO A 151 8.40 30.63 6.97
C PRO A 151 9.56 29.89 6.28
N SER A 152 9.36 28.62 5.96
CA SER A 152 10.23 27.90 5.03
C SER A 152 9.96 28.47 3.64
N GLN A 153 11.00 28.94 2.94
CA GLN A 153 10.89 29.31 1.53
C GLN A 153 10.21 28.17 0.78
N ALA A 154 9.12 28.46 0.06
CA ALA A 154 8.29 27.46 -0.62
C ALA A 154 9.12 26.54 -1.53
N MET A 155 10.19 27.09 -2.11
CA MET A 155 11.15 26.37 -2.95
C MET A 155 11.92 25.28 -2.19
N ASN A 156 12.35 25.53 -0.96
CA ASN A 156 13.10 24.56 -0.16
C ASN A 156 12.20 23.41 0.32
N THR A 157 10.95 23.71 0.68
CA THR A 157 9.95 22.70 1.04
C THR A 157 9.57 21.84 -0.16
N PHE A 158 9.47 22.43 -1.35
CA PHE A 158 9.26 21.71 -2.60
C PHE A 158 10.45 20.79 -2.91
N ALA A 159 11.69 21.30 -2.84
CA ALA A 159 12.90 20.50 -3.04
C ALA A 159 12.98 19.30 -2.07
N LEU A 160 12.69 19.53 -0.79
CA LEU A 160 12.60 18.47 0.22
C LEU A 160 11.54 17.42 -0.15
N SER A 161 10.37 17.87 -0.64
CA SER A 161 9.29 16.98 -1.07
C SER A 161 9.71 16.12 -2.27
N CYS A 162 10.45 16.70 -3.22
CA CYS A 162 11.03 15.94 -4.33
C CYS A 162 11.97 14.85 -3.82
N TRP A 163 12.86 15.14 -2.87
CA TRP A 163 13.75 14.11 -2.29
C TRP A 163 12.98 12.98 -1.62
N VAL A 164 11.97 13.33 -0.80
CA VAL A 164 11.15 12.37 -0.06
C VAL A 164 10.37 11.42 -0.99
N VAL A 165 10.01 11.86 -2.20
CA VAL A 165 9.31 11.04 -3.19
C VAL A 165 10.27 10.32 -4.13
N LEU A 166 11.23 11.05 -4.70
CA LEU A 166 12.10 10.57 -5.77
C LEU A 166 13.08 9.52 -5.27
N LEU A 167 13.66 9.69 -4.07
CA LEU A 167 14.68 8.74 -3.61
C LEU A 167 14.11 7.34 -3.32
N PRO A 168 13.02 7.18 -2.53
CA PRO A 168 12.43 5.86 -2.31
C PRO A 168 11.88 5.25 -3.61
N GLY A 169 11.34 6.09 -4.50
CA GLY A 169 10.78 5.65 -5.78
C GLY A 169 11.88 5.15 -6.72
N PHE A 170 12.98 5.90 -6.83
CA PHE A 170 14.15 5.53 -7.60
C PHE A 170 14.80 4.24 -7.07
N LEU A 171 14.98 4.13 -5.75
CA LEU A 171 15.51 2.91 -5.13
C LEU A 171 14.61 1.69 -5.39
N THR A 172 13.29 1.89 -5.39
CA THR A 172 12.31 0.84 -5.69
C THR A 172 12.43 0.38 -7.14
N ILE A 173 12.47 1.32 -8.09
CA ILE A 173 12.62 1.00 -9.52
C ILE A 173 13.97 0.32 -9.78
N LEU A 174 15.04 0.80 -9.14
CA LEU A 174 16.37 0.22 -9.25
C LEU A 174 16.41 -1.22 -8.72
N LEU A 175 15.81 -1.47 -7.54
CA LEU A 175 15.69 -2.81 -6.97
C LEU A 175 14.96 -3.76 -7.92
N LEU A 176 13.79 -3.35 -8.43
CA LEU A 176 12.98 -4.16 -9.34
C LEU A 176 13.72 -4.43 -10.65
N ARG A 177 14.43 -3.43 -11.17
CA ARG A 177 15.29 -3.59 -12.35
C ARG A 177 16.40 -4.61 -12.13
N ILE A 178 17.07 -4.60 -10.98
CA ILE A 178 18.11 -5.58 -10.63
C ILE A 178 17.51 -6.99 -10.56
N LEU A 179 16.24 -7.12 -10.16
CA LEU A 179 15.49 -8.37 -10.10
C LEU A 179 14.87 -8.77 -11.47
N GLY A 180 15.19 -8.05 -12.55
CA GLY A 180 14.78 -8.38 -13.91
C GLY A 180 13.45 -7.78 -14.37
N TRP A 181 12.82 -6.90 -13.58
CA TRP A 181 11.56 -6.27 -13.95
C TRP A 181 11.80 -5.02 -14.81
N SER A 182 10.88 -4.71 -15.72
CA SER A 182 11.02 -3.51 -16.55
C SER A 182 10.72 -2.24 -15.74
N PRO A 183 11.57 -1.20 -15.82
CA PRO A 183 11.31 0.07 -15.16
C PRO A 183 10.11 0.82 -15.73
N MET A 184 9.70 0.49 -16.97
CA MET A 184 8.55 1.08 -17.66
C MET A 184 7.28 0.24 -17.54
N GLU A 185 7.30 -0.85 -16.77
CA GLU A 185 6.07 -1.57 -16.47
C GLU A 185 5.18 -0.75 -15.53
N PRO A 186 3.85 -0.71 -15.76
CA PRO A 186 2.95 0.03 -14.89
C PRO A 186 2.93 -0.51 -13.45
N THR A 187 3.12 -1.81 -13.26
CA THR A 187 3.26 -2.46 -11.94
C THR A 187 4.44 -1.88 -11.16
N THR A 188 5.61 -1.77 -11.79
CA THR A 188 6.81 -1.16 -11.21
C THR A 188 6.57 0.28 -10.74
N LEU A 189 5.86 1.08 -11.55
CA LEU A 189 5.49 2.45 -11.16
C LEU A 189 4.50 2.48 -9.98
N LEU A 190 3.50 1.60 -9.95
CA LEU A 190 2.55 1.51 -8.84
C LEU A 190 3.22 1.08 -7.53
N VAL A 191 4.18 0.15 -7.59
CA VAL A 191 4.99 -0.25 -6.44
C VAL A 191 5.83 0.93 -5.96
N ALA A 192 6.48 1.65 -6.88
CA ALA A 192 7.24 2.86 -6.53
C ALA A 192 6.36 3.93 -5.89
N ILE A 193 5.14 4.16 -6.39
CA ILE A 193 4.16 5.08 -5.79
C ILE A 193 3.80 4.64 -4.36
N ALA A 194 3.49 3.36 -4.15
CA ALA A 194 3.14 2.82 -2.84
C ALA A 194 4.31 2.92 -1.83
N VAL A 195 5.56 2.81 -2.28
CA VAL A 195 6.75 3.00 -1.43
C VAL A 195 7.09 4.47 -1.23
N SER A 196 6.83 5.36 -2.18
CA SER A 196 7.14 6.79 -2.06
C SER A 196 6.08 7.61 -1.31
N VAL A 197 4.93 7.03 -0.99
CA VAL A 197 3.86 7.76 -0.33
C VAL A 197 4.18 8.19 1.10
N SER A 198 3.82 9.43 1.43
CA SER A 198 4.08 10.07 2.73
C SER A 198 2.79 10.56 3.43
N ALA A 199 1.62 10.19 2.93
CA ALA A 199 0.43 11.07 2.86
C ALA A 199 -0.33 11.41 4.17
N TRP A 200 0.23 11.20 5.35
CA TRP A 200 -0.48 11.45 6.62
C TRP A 200 0.49 12.22 7.50
N PRO A 201 0.17 13.46 7.89
CA PRO A 201 1.05 14.20 8.78
C PRO A 201 1.25 13.41 10.08
N PRO A 202 2.48 13.42 10.64
CA PRO A 202 2.80 12.62 11.82
C PRO A 202 1.86 12.98 12.97
N GLY A 203 1.27 11.95 13.59
CA GLY A 203 0.26 12.06 14.63
C GLY A 203 0.78 11.66 16.03
N GLY A 204 0.03 12.00 17.08
CA GLY A 204 0.26 11.45 18.43
C GLY A 204 1.57 11.89 19.12
N ARG A 205 2.48 10.95 19.39
CA ARG A 205 3.77 11.22 20.05
C ARG A 205 4.76 11.88 19.08
N ASP A 206 4.83 11.36 17.85
CA ASP A 206 5.70 11.87 16.79
C ASP A 206 5.38 13.33 16.47
N ALA A 207 4.09 13.68 16.41
CA ALA A 207 3.63 15.07 16.25
C ALA A 207 4.10 16.01 17.36
N ARG A 208 4.17 15.52 18.61
CA ARG A 208 4.59 16.31 19.77
C ARG A 208 6.09 16.54 19.76
N GLU A 209 6.87 15.53 19.39
CA GLU A 209 8.32 15.63 19.26
C GLU A 209 8.70 16.53 18.08
N LEU A 210 8.07 16.38 16.91
CA LEU A 210 8.28 17.29 15.79
C LEU A 210 7.87 18.74 16.09
N ARG A 211 6.88 18.94 16.98
CA ARG A 211 6.54 20.28 17.48
C ARG A 211 7.62 20.83 18.41
N ARG A 212 8.19 20.01 19.30
CA ARG A 212 9.32 20.40 20.15
C ARG A 212 10.56 20.76 19.32
N LEU A 213 10.75 20.10 18.19
CA LEU A 213 11.80 20.38 17.22
C LEU A 213 11.48 21.56 16.27
N GLY A 214 10.31 22.21 16.38
CA GLY A 214 9.89 23.30 15.49
C GLY A 214 9.52 22.88 14.05
N VAL A 215 9.85 21.67 13.61
CA VAL A 215 9.71 21.19 12.22
C VAL A 215 8.33 20.64 11.85
N ARG A 216 7.35 20.69 12.74
CA ARG A 216 6.02 20.10 12.47
C ARG A 216 5.31 20.70 11.25
N GLY A 217 5.42 22.03 11.06
CA GLY A 217 4.83 22.71 9.90
C GLY A 217 5.46 22.24 8.60
N LEU A 218 6.79 22.18 8.55
CA LEU A 218 7.58 21.66 7.44
C LEU A 218 7.21 20.20 7.14
N ALA A 219 7.17 19.33 8.17
CA ALA A 219 6.81 17.92 7.99
C ALA A 219 5.42 17.74 7.35
N SER A 220 4.46 18.56 7.77
CA SER A 220 3.08 18.51 7.24
C SER A 220 2.99 19.04 5.80
N SER A 221 3.67 20.15 5.48
CA SER A 221 3.66 20.72 4.12
C SER A 221 4.42 19.84 3.14
N THR A 222 5.56 19.28 3.54
CA THR A 222 6.30 18.30 2.75
C THR A 222 5.47 17.05 2.48
N ALA A 223 4.78 16.50 3.48
CA ALA A 223 3.93 15.32 3.27
C ALA A 223 2.80 15.60 2.25
N LEU A 224 2.19 16.79 2.31
CA LEU A 224 1.18 17.23 1.35
C LEU A 224 1.73 17.34 -0.06
N ILE A 225 2.80 18.12 -0.26
CA ILE A 225 3.42 18.33 -1.58
C ILE A 225 3.92 17.00 -2.15
N ALA A 226 4.61 16.18 -1.33
CA ALA A 226 5.07 14.86 -1.72
C ALA A 226 3.92 13.95 -2.20
N THR A 227 2.76 14.02 -1.55
CA THR A 227 1.58 13.25 -1.98
C THR A 227 1.06 13.73 -3.34
N VAL A 228 1.03 15.05 -3.56
CA VAL A 228 0.61 15.64 -4.85
C VAL A 228 1.60 15.27 -5.97
N LEU A 229 2.91 15.20 -5.68
CA LEU A 229 3.92 14.79 -6.65
C LEU A 229 3.71 13.36 -7.18
N LEU A 230 2.97 12.49 -6.48
CA LEU A 230 2.62 11.15 -6.94
C LEU A 230 1.59 11.13 -8.08
N ILE A 231 0.94 12.25 -8.38
CA ILE A 231 0.03 12.34 -9.53
C ILE A 231 0.78 12.09 -10.85
N ALA A 232 2.00 12.61 -10.98
CA ALA A 232 2.81 12.45 -12.18
C ALA A 232 3.14 10.98 -12.53
N PRO A 233 3.74 10.16 -11.63
CA PRO A 233 4.00 8.75 -11.93
C PRO A 233 2.71 7.94 -12.12
N ALA A 234 1.60 8.32 -11.48
CA ALA A 234 0.33 7.64 -11.68
C ALA A 234 -0.31 7.98 -13.05
N LEU A 235 -0.10 9.20 -13.57
CA LEU A 235 -0.43 9.54 -14.97
C LEU A 235 0.47 8.79 -15.95
N ALA A 236 1.76 8.63 -15.65
CA ALA A 236 2.65 7.80 -16.46
C ALA A 236 2.17 6.34 -16.52
N ALA A 237 1.74 5.77 -15.38
CA ALA A 237 1.15 4.42 -15.34
C ALA A 237 -0.12 4.30 -16.22
N ARG A 238 -0.92 5.38 -16.32
CA ARG A 238 -2.06 5.45 -17.26
C ARG A 238 -1.61 5.37 -18.72
N VAL A 239 -0.61 6.16 -19.10
CA VAL A 239 -0.07 6.20 -20.46
C VAL A 239 0.49 4.84 -20.86
N LEU A 240 1.03 4.09 -19.89
CA LEU A 240 1.53 2.73 -20.06
C LEU A 240 0.43 1.65 -20.01
N GLY A 241 -0.85 2.04 -19.99
CA GLY A 241 -1.99 1.11 -20.09
C GLY A 241 -2.49 0.51 -18.77
N SER A 242 -2.10 1.02 -17.61
CA SER A 242 -2.59 0.51 -16.33
C SER A 242 -4.09 0.75 -16.13
N SER A 243 -4.83 -0.29 -15.77
CA SER A 243 -6.22 -0.19 -15.29
C SER A 243 -6.33 0.56 -13.95
N ALA A 244 -5.25 0.61 -13.17
CA ALA A 244 -5.21 1.21 -11.83
C ALA A 244 -4.79 2.68 -11.80
N TRP A 245 -4.86 3.39 -12.93
CA TRP A 245 -4.54 4.82 -12.98
C TRP A 245 -5.41 5.68 -12.04
N SER A 246 -6.63 5.22 -11.72
CA SER A 246 -7.54 5.92 -10.81
C SER A 246 -7.03 5.99 -9.36
N VAL A 247 -5.90 5.34 -9.04
CA VAL A 247 -5.12 5.60 -7.81
C VAL A 247 -4.75 7.10 -7.67
N ILE A 248 -4.70 7.87 -8.77
CA ILE A 248 -4.58 9.35 -8.77
C ILE A 248 -5.64 10.03 -7.89
N ALA A 249 -6.83 9.44 -7.75
CA ALA A 249 -7.88 10.00 -6.90
C ALA A 249 -7.50 10.01 -5.41
N LEU A 250 -6.58 9.16 -4.96
CA LEU A 250 -6.17 9.10 -3.55
C LEU A 250 -5.35 10.34 -3.13
N PRO A 251 -4.31 10.78 -3.88
CA PRO A 251 -3.68 12.08 -3.64
C PRO A 251 -4.67 13.26 -3.65
N LEU A 252 -5.61 13.27 -4.59
CA LEU A 252 -6.62 14.32 -4.70
C LEU A 252 -7.58 14.32 -3.49
N LEU A 253 -7.97 13.15 -3.00
CA LEU A 253 -8.75 13.01 -1.77
C LEU A 253 -8.00 13.53 -0.55
N VAL A 254 -6.71 13.25 -0.45
CA VAL A 254 -5.85 13.78 0.63
C VAL A 254 -5.79 15.31 0.57
N PHE A 255 -5.62 15.88 -0.63
CA PHE A 255 -5.59 17.33 -0.81
C PHE A 255 -6.95 17.98 -0.51
N GLY A 256 -8.05 17.38 -0.99
CA GLY A 256 -9.41 17.84 -0.73
C GLY A 256 -9.80 17.74 0.75
N ALA A 257 -9.35 16.68 1.44
CA ALA A 257 -9.57 16.50 2.88
C ALA A 257 -8.89 17.59 3.73
N ASN A 258 -7.78 18.17 3.26
CA ASN A 258 -7.12 19.28 3.94
C ASN A 258 -7.97 20.56 3.94
N GLY A 259 -8.90 20.71 2.99
CA GLY A 259 -9.83 21.83 2.91
C GLY A 259 -11.12 21.66 3.72
N LEU A 260 -11.38 20.45 4.25
CA LEU A 260 -12.62 20.13 4.96
C LEU A 260 -12.50 20.38 6.47
N PRO A 261 -13.59 20.76 7.15
CA PRO A 261 -13.58 21.00 8.58
C PRO A 261 -13.28 19.69 9.34
N VAL A 262 -12.02 19.53 9.75
CA VAL A 262 -11.56 18.41 10.58
C VAL A 262 -12.16 18.58 11.98
N PRO A 263 -12.62 17.50 12.64
CA PRO A 263 -13.13 17.58 14.01
C PRO A 263 -12.11 18.24 14.95
N GLU A 264 -12.42 19.46 15.40
CA GLU A 264 -11.55 20.21 16.32
C GLU A 264 -11.47 19.53 17.69
N SER A 265 -12.53 18.82 18.07
CA SER A 265 -12.64 18.14 19.36
C SER A 265 -11.61 17.04 19.53
N ILE A 266 -10.99 17.00 20.71
CA ILE A 266 -9.99 15.98 21.09
C ILE A 266 -10.61 14.58 21.06
N LEU A 267 -11.88 14.48 21.49
CA LEU A 267 -12.66 13.23 21.48
C LEU A 267 -12.88 12.69 20.07
N GLY A 268 -13.22 13.54 19.10
CA GLY A 268 -13.40 13.14 17.70
C GLY A 268 -12.13 12.54 17.11
N ARG A 269 -10.98 13.20 17.33
CA ARG A 269 -9.67 12.73 16.86
C ARG A 269 -9.22 11.42 17.50
N HIS A 270 -9.46 11.27 18.80
CA HIS A 270 -9.20 9.99 19.47
C HIS A 270 -10.09 8.86 18.95
N ARG A 271 -11.37 9.14 18.68
CA ARG A 271 -12.30 8.16 18.10
C ARG A 271 -11.89 7.76 16.69
N ALA A 272 -11.57 8.74 15.83
CA ALA A 272 -11.06 8.48 14.47
C ALA A 272 -9.81 7.60 14.49
N ARG A 273 -8.84 7.92 15.37
CA ARG A 273 -7.64 7.11 15.55
C ARG A 273 -7.93 5.70 16.05
N ARG A 274 -8.88 5.54 16.98
CA ARG A 274 -9.29 4.21 17.47
C ARG A 274 -9.93 3.37 16.36
N ILE A 275 -10.80 3.95 15.54
CA ILE A 275 -11.43 3.25 14.41
C ILE A 275 -10.37 2.86 13.38
N LEU A 276 -9.48 3.81 13.05
CA LEU A 276 -8.38 3.61 12.12
C LEU A 276 -7.48 2.43 12.51
N VAL A 277 -6.90 2.48 13.71
CA VAL A 277 -5.95 1.48 14.21
C VAL A 277 -6.66 0.21 14.69
N GLY A 278 -7.92 0.34 15.10
CA GLY A 278 -8.71 -0.75 15.67
C GLY A 278 -9.35 -1.65 14.62
N ILE A 279 -9.82 -1.07 13.53
CA ILE A 279 -10.70 -1.72 12.55
C ILE A 279 -10.13 -1.58 11.14
N VAL A 280 -9.87 -0.34 10.70
CA VAL A 280 -9.59 -0.07 9.28
C VAL A 280 -8.25 -0.62 8.82
N LEU A 281 -7.14 -0.30 9.50
CA LEU A 281 -5.81 -0.78 9.11
C LEU A 281 -5.66 -2.31 9.21
N PRO A 282 -6.12 -2.99 10.29
CA PRO A 282 -6.10 -4.45 10.35
C PRO A 282 -6.92 -5.09 9.23
N THR A 283 -8.15 -4.60 8.99
CA THR A 283 -9.02 -5.17 7.96
C THR A 283 -8.40 -4.96 6.57
N LEU A 284 -7.91 -3.76 6.28
CA LEU A 284 -7.25 -3.46 5.01
C LEU A 284 -6.00 -4.33 4.78
N ALA A 285 -5.19 -4.57 5.81
CA ALA A 285 -4.04 -5.45 5.73
C ALA A 285 -4.43 -6.91 5.48
N ALA A 286 -5.51 -7.38 6.11
CA ALA A 286 -6.04 -8.71 5.85
C ALA A 286 -6.50 -8.84 4.39
N LEU A 287 -7.27 -7.87 3.87
CA LEU A 287 -7.77 -7.87 2.49
C LEU A 287 -6.64 -7.89 1.45
N CYS A 288 -5.55 -7.16 1.68
CA CYS A 288 -4.38 -7.16 0.80
C CYS A 288 -3.71 -8.54 0.68
N VAL A 289 -3.79 -9.37 1.72
CA VAL A 289 -3.07 -10.65 1.80
C VAL A 289 -3.97 -11.86 1.55
N LEU A 290 -5.27 -11.69 1.72
CA LEU A 290 -6.22 -12.80 1.66
C LEU A 290 -6.23 -13.52 0.31
N ARG A 291 -5.79 -12.86 -0.76
CA ARG A 291 -5.69 -13.44 -2.12
C ARG A 291 -4.26 -13.82 -2.53
N SER A 292 -3.26 -13.59 -1.68
CA SER A 292 -1.86 -13.88 -2.04
C SER A 292 -1.44 -15.26 -1.56
N GLU A 293 -0.96 -16.10 -2.47
CA GLU A 293 -0.25 -17.32 -2.08
C GLU A 293 1.15 -16.97 -1.61
N VAL A 294 1.31 -16.89 -0.29
CA VAL A 294 2.52 -16.38 0.38
C VAL A 294 3.77 -17.14 -0.09
N ILE A 295 3.67 -18.45 -0.29
CA ILE A 295 4.82 -19.31 -0.57
C ILE A 295 5.22 -19.27 -2.05
N ILE A 296 4.25 -19.21 -2.96
CA ILE A 296 4.47 -19.44 -4.40
C ILE A 296 4.60 -18.11 -5.15
N GLN A 297 3.76 -17.13 -4.82
CA GLN A 297 3.63 -15.89 -5.61
C GLN A 297 4.47 -14.74 -5.06
N THR A 298 5.02 -14.85 -3.84
CA THR A 298 5.75 -13.75 -3.21
C THR A 298 7.20 -13.70 -3.70
N PRO A 299 7.62 -12.60 -4.36
CA PRO A 299 9.03 -12.39 -4.65
C PRO A 299 9.76 -12.00 -3.35
N TRP A 300 10.27 -12.98 -2.61
CA TRP A 300 10.87 -12.76 -1.28
C TRP A 300 12.06 -11.80 -1.29
N LEU A 301 12.91 -11.87 -2.32
CA LEU A 301 14.03 -10.93 -2.49
C LEU A 301 13.52 -9.49 -2.69
N ALA A 302 12.50 -9.30 -3.54
CA ALA A 302 11.86 -7.99 -3.70
C ALA A 302 11.22 -7.53 -2.39
N THR A 303 10.55 -8.43 -1.67
CA THR A 303 9.89 -8.13 -0.39
C THR A 303 10.89 -7.61 0.64
N ILE A 304 12.02 -8.29 0.84
CA ILE A 304 13.07 -7.85 1.76
C ILE A 304 13.60 -6.48 1.35
N GLY A 305 13.91 -6.27 0.07
CA GLY A 305 14.38 -4.98 -0.42
C GLY A 305 13.35 -3.86 -0.24
N LEU A 306 12.07 -4.12 -0.51
CA LEU A 306 10.98 -3.16 -0.33
C LEU A 306 10.78 -2.78 1.14
N ILE A 307 10.95 -3.71 2.09
CA ILE A 307 10.93 -3.39 3.53
C ILE A 307 12.05 -2.39 3.87
N ILE A 308 13.26 -2.65 3.38
CA ILE A 308 14.44 -1.81 3.62
C ILE A 308 14.22 -0.42 3.01
N ILE A 309 13.73 -0.33 1.77
CA ILE A 309 13.50 0.95 1.09
C ILE A 309 12.36 1.73 1.76
N ALA A 310 11.23 1.07 2.06
CA ALA A 310 10.09 1.70 2.70
C ALA A 310 10.38 2.15 4.15
N GLY A 311 11.35 1.49 4.81
CA GLY A 311 11.85 1.86 6.11
C GLY A 311 12.98 2.89 6.05
N ASP A 312 14.19 2.41 5.77
CA ASP A 312 15.43 3.18 5.84
C ASP A 312 15.58 4.12 4.64
N GLY A 313 15.14 3.69 3.44
CA GLY A 313 15.16 4.55 2.25
C GLY A 313 14.38 5.84 2.44
N ARG A 314 13.22 5.79 3.12
CA ARG A 314 12.45 7.00 3.49
C ARG A 314 13.18 7.89 4.50
N ALA A 315 13.82 7.30 5.51
CA ALA A 315 14.60 8.06 6.49
C ALA A 315 15.79 8.76 5.81
N ILE A 316 16.50 8.05 4.93
CA ILE A 316 17.60 8.57 4.14
C ILE A 316 17.11 9.70 3.21
N ALA A 317 15.96 9.54 2.57
CA ALA A 317 15.37 10.57 1.72
C ALA A 317 15.10 11.88 2.49
N TRP A 318 14.57 11.78 3.71
CA TRP A 318 14.41 12.92 4.60
C TRP A 318 15.74 13.54 5.01
N MET A 319 16.74 12.74 5.37
CA MET A 319 18.06 13.26 5.73
C MET A 319 18.73 14.00 4.57
N ILE A 320 18.77 13.38 3.39
CA ILE A 320 19.37 13.96 2.18
C ILE A 320 18.60 15.22 1.81
N GLY A 321 17.28 15.15 1.79
CA GLY A 321 16.44 16.31 1.49
C GLY A 321 16.69 17.48 2.45
N LEU A 322 16.76 17.23 3.76
CA LEU A 322 17.05 18.28 4.74
C LEU A 322 18.45 18.87 4.55
N LYS A 323 19.45 18.05 4.24
CA LYS A 323 20.84 18.49 4.03
C LYS A 323 21.01 19.32 2.75
N PHE A 324 20.39 18.90 1.65
CA PHE A 324 20.60 19.50 0.33
C PHE A 324 19.61 20.61 -0.03
N SER A 325 18.44 20.68 0.60
CA SER A 325 17.44 21.72 0.30
C SER A 325 17.74 23.06 1.00
N GLY A 326 18.90 23.20 1.63
CA GLY A 326 19.30 24.42 2.33
C GLY A 326 18.36 24.81 3.48
N LEU A 327 17.53 23.88 3.95
CA LEU A 327 16.74 24.10 5.17
C LEU A 327 17.76 24.13 6.30
N PRO A 328 17.92 25.28 6.99
CA PRO A 328 18.91 25.39 8.04
C PRO A 328 18.65 24.26 9.04
N SER A 329 19.71 23.76 9.66
CA SER A 329 19.60 23.27 11.03
C SER A 329 18.80 24.27 11.84
N MET A 330 17.50 24.04 12.00
CA MET A 330 16.63 25.05 12.58
C MET A 330 17.08 25.34 14.02
N PRO A 331 17.35 26.61 14.37
CA PRO A 331 17.85 27.04 15.67
C PRO A 331 16.75 27.49 16.65
N GLU A 332 17.20 27.70 17.90
CA GLU A 332 16.63 28.52 19.00
C GLU A 332 15.37 28.06 19.77
N SER A 333 15.65 27.39 20.89
CA SER A 333 14.85 27.49 22.12
C SER A 333 15.58 28.46 23.07
N ASN A 334 15.21 29.75 23.04
CA ASN A 334 15.34 30.75 24.12
C ASN A 334 16.72 31.01 24.76
N SER A 335 17.76 31.33 23.99
CA SER A 335 18.94 32.01 24.55
C SER A 335 19.41 33.11 23.61
N ASP A 336 19.49 34.35 24.10
CA ASP A 336 19.98 35.57 23.44
C ASP A 336 21.48 35.48 23.07
N GLU A 337 21.92 34.44 22.37
CA GLU A 337 23.28 34.35 21.84
C GLU A 337 23.23 34.51 20.32
N ALA A 338 23.79 35.65 19.86
CA ALA A 338 23.89 36.02 18.46
C ALA A 338 24.48 34.89 17.61
N VAL A 339 23.66 34.31 16.74
CA VAL A 339 24.06 33.31 15.74
C VAL A 339 24.98 33.96 14.71
N THR A 340 26.27 33.63 14.75
CA THR A 340 27.18 33.88 13.63
C THR A 340 26.88 32.90 12.48
N ALA A 341 26.90 33.41 11.24
CA ALA A 341 26.52 32.72 10.00
C ALA A 341 27.34 31.44 9.66
N ASP A 342 28.37 31.11 10.45
CA ASP A 342 29.28 29.97 10.23
C ASP A 342 28.99 28.75 11.13
N SER A 343 27.84 28.69 11.80
CA SER A 343 27.48 27.55 12.65
C SER A 343 27.07 26.34 11.79
N PRO A 344 27.77 25.18 11.84
CA PRO A 344 27.43 24.02 11.02
C PRO A 344 26.06 23.45 11.43
N PRO A 345 25.31 22.88 10.48
CA PRO A 345 24.02 22.35 10.81
C PRO A 345 24.09 21.19 11.80
N ARG A 346 23.40 21.32 12.95
CA ARG A 346 23.30 20.25 13.95
C ARG A 346 22.63 19.01 13.34
N THR A 347 23.45 18.06 12.91
CA THR A 347 23.07 16.77 12.30
C THR A 347 22.02 15.99 13.10
N GLY A 348 21.98 16.18 14.42
CA GLY A 348 21.00 15.54 15.31
C GLY A 348 19.54 15.90 15.03
N VAL A 349 19.22 17.15 14.67
CA VAL A 349 17.82 17.55 14.41
C VAL A 349 17.31 16.94 13.10
N ALA A 350 18.16 16.89 12.07
CA ALA A 350 17.83 16.26 10.79
C ALA A 350 17.60 14.75 10.94
N TRP A 351 18.47 14.06 11.68
CA TRP A 351 18.32 12.63 11.98
C TRP A 351 17.03 12.33 12.74
N ARG A 352 16.75 13.08 13.81
CA ARG A 352 15.52 12.91 14.61
C ARG A 352 14.26 13.18 13.78
N THR A 353 14.29 14.24 12.97
CA THR A 353 13.18 14.56 12.07
C THR A 353 12.94 13.42 11.07
N ALA A 354 13.99 12.92 10.42
CA ALA A 354 13.91 11.83 9.47
C ALA A 354 13.32 10.54 10.10
N LEU A 355 13.74 10.17 11.30
CA LEU A 355 13.20 9.00 12.00
C LEU A 355 11.70 9.16 12.31
N LEU A 356 11.27 10.35 12.74
CA LEU A 356 9.89 10.63 13.15
C LEU A 356 8.92 10.83 11.97
N THR A 357 9.40 11.15 10.78
CA THR A 357 8.58 11.36 9.57
C THR A 357 8.41 10.10 8.71
N THR A 358 9.09 9.00 9.03
CA THR A 358 9.01 7.72 8.28
C THR A 358 7.72 6.92 8.50
N GLY A 359 6.83 7.36 9.40
CA GLY A 359 5.61 6.66 9.83
C GLY A 359 4.48 6.60 8.79
N ALA A 360 4.77 6.09 7.59
CA ALA A 360 3.86 6.05 6.44
C ALA A 360 3.30 4.63 6.15
N ALA A 361 3.18 3.78 7.19
CA ALA A 361 2.63 2.44 7.07
C ALA A 361 1.16 2.42 6.59
N GLY A 362 0.30 3.24 7.20
CA GLY A 362 -1.10 3.41 6.79
C GLY A 362 -1.27 3.88 5.33
N PRO A 363 -0.61 4.97 4.88
CA PRO A 363 -0.72 5.40 3.48
C PRO A 363 -0.20 4.37 2.50
N GLN A 364 0.95 3.74 2.77
CA GLN A 364 1.49 2.70 1.90
C GLN A 364 0.47 1.57 1.73
N LEU A 365 -0.13 1.12 2.82
CA LEU A 365 -1.15 0.08 2.78
C LEU A 365 -2.41 0.52 1.98
N ALA A 366 -2.86 1.76 2.14
CA ALA A 366 -4.00 2.30 1.39
C ALA A 366 -3.75 2.37 -0.12
N PHE A 367 -2.57 2.84 -0.54
CA PHE A 367 -2.20 2.87 -1.96
C PHE A 367 -2.01 1.47 -2.53
N THR A 368 -1.38 0.57 -1.77
CA THR A 368 -1.23 -0.85 -2.14
C THR A 368 -2.59 -1.50 -2.35
N ALA A 369 -3.50 -1.34 -1.39
CA ALA A 369 -4.83 -1.91 -1.43
C ALA A 369 -5.65 -1.38 -2.61
N ALA A 370 -5.57 -0.07 -2.90
CA ALA A 370 -6.27 0.52 -4.02
C ALA A 370 -5.72 0.05 -5.36
N ALA A 371 -4.39 0.00 -5.51
CA ALA A 371 -3.76 -0.49 -6.73
C ALA A 371 -4.10 -1.98 -6.98
N ALA A 372 -4.13 -2.80 -5.92
CA ALA A 372 -4.56 -4.20 -6.00
C ALA A 372 -6.05 -4.34 -6.34
N ALA A 373 -6.93 -3.55 -5.70
CA ALA A 373 -8.38 -3.58 -5.95
C ALA A 373 -8.74 -3.20 -7.40
N LEU A 374 -7.91 -2.36 -8.03
CA LEU A 374 -8.05 -1.93 -9.42
C LEU A 374 -7.31 -2.83 -10.43
N GLY A 375 -6.71 -3.94 -9.96
CA GLY A 375 -6.00 -4.90 -10.80
C GLY A 375 -4.64 -4.43 -11.32
N GLY A 376 -4.04 -3.41 -10.71
CA GLY A 376 -2.73 -2.88 -11.09
C GLY A 376 -1.54 -3.53 -10.39
N LEU A 377 -1.78 -4.33 -9.35
CA LEU A 377 -0.75 -5.09 -8.62
C LEU A 377 -1.15 -6.55 -8.51
N ASP A 378 -0.19 -7.43 -8.75
CA ASP A 378 -0.35 -8.86 -8.51
C ASP A 378 -0.45 -9.17 -7.01
N PRO A 379 -1.09 -10.29 -6.62
CA PRO A 379 -1.23 -10.66 -5.22
C PRO A 379 0.12 -10.77 -4.48
N GLY A 380 1.16 -11.28 -5.15
CA GLY A 380 2.51 -11.39 -4.59
C GLY A 380 3.14 -10.04 -4.24
N MET A 381 3.03 -9.04 -5.13
CA MET A 381 3.53 -7.68 -4.87
C MET A 381 2.67 -6.93 -3.85
N THR A 382 1.37 -7.19 -3.85
CA THR A 382 0.44 -6.66 -2.85
C THR A 382 0.83 -7.14 -1.45
N PHE A 383 1.15 -8.43 -1.30
CA PHE A 383 1.68 -9.00 -0.05
C PHE A 383 3.01 -8.34 0.34
N ALA A 384 3.96 -8.25 -0.60
CA ALA A 384 5.28 -7.67 -0.34
C ALA A 384 5.19 -6.24 0.21
N LEU A 385 4.31 -5.41 -0.38
CA LEU A 385 4.08 -4.04 0.05
C LEU A 385 3.32 -3.94 1.38
N ALA A 386 2.34 -4.80 1.62
CA ALA A 386 1.63 -4.89 2.90
C ALA A 386 2.56 -5.33 4.03
N PHE A 387 3.48 -6.26 3.75
CA PHE A 387 4.53 -6.70 4.66
C PHE A 387 5.55 -5.57 4.92
N GLY A 388 5.92 -4.80 3.89
CA GLY A 388 6.69 -3.57 4.04
C GLY A 388 6.03 -2.55 4.97
N ALA A 389 4.72 -2.34 4.84
CA ALA A 389 3.95 -1.46 5.72
C ALA A 389 3.95 -1.98 7.18
N ALA A 390 3.83 -3.30 7.37
CA ALA A 390 3.93 -3.90 8.70
C ALA A 390 5.33 -3.78 9.30
N GLY A 391 6.39 -3.86 8.50
CA GLY A 391 7.75 -3.57 8.93
C GLY A 391 7.87 -2.17 9.52
N ILE A 392 7.36 -1.15 8.81
CA ILE A 392 7.34 0.23 9.32
C ILE A 392 6.57 0.33 10.63
N ASP A 393 5.43 -0.35 10.73
CA ASP A 393 4.60 -0.36 11.93
C ASP A 393 5.32 -0.99 13.13
N LEU A 394 5.97 -2.14 12.91
CA LEU A 394 6.68 -2.89 13.93
C LEU A 394 7.93 -2.16 14.42
N PHE A 395 8.68 -1.50 13.52
CA PHE A 395 9.89 -0.77 13.86
C PHE A 395 9.65 0.66 14.36
N GLY A 396 8.40 1.16 14.29
CA GLY A 396 8.03 2.49 14.76
C GLY A 396 8.47 2.81 16.20
N PRO A 397 8.22 1.93 17.20
CA PRO A 397 8.69 2.14 18.58
C PRO A 397 10.22 2.25 18.70
N SER A 398 10.97 1.43 17.96
CA SER A 398 12.44 1.46 17.97
C SER A 398 12.97 2.76 17.36
N ARG A 399 12.37 3.23 16.26
CA ARG A 399 12.74 4.52 15.64
C ARG A 399 12.52 5.70 16.58
N ARG A 400 11.44 5.71 17.35
CA ARG A 400 11.19 6.74 18.38
C ARG A 400 12.25 6.71 19.48
N LYS A 401 12.65 5.52 19.93
CA LYS A 401 13.73 5.39 20.92
C LYS A 401 15.04 5.95 20.38
N LEU A 402 15.38 5.64 19.13
CA LEU A 402 16.58 6.18 18.47
C LEU A 402 16.51 7.70 18.24
N ALA A 403 15.32 8.24 17.97
CA ALA A 403 15.13 9.69 17.85
C ALA A 403 15.16 10.44 19.20
N ALA A 404 15.03 9.74 20.32
CA ALA A 404 15.11 10.32 21.66
C ALA A 404 16.54 10.38 22.20
N ILE A 405 17.45 9.57 21.67
CA ILE A 405 18.90 9.63 21.88
C ILE A 405 19.44 10.85 21.13
#